data_AF-A0A7E5VJZ0-F1
#
_entry.id   AF-A0A7E5VJZ0-F1
#
_cell.length_a   1.000
_cell.length_b   1.000
_cell.length_c   1.000
_cell.angle_alpha   90.00
_cell.angle_beta   90.00
_cell.angle_gamma   90.00
#
_symmetry.space_group_name_H-M   'P 1'
#
loop_
_entity.id
_entity.type
_entity.pdbx_description
1 polymer ?
#
loop_
_entity_poly.entity_id
_entity_poly.type
_entity_poly.pdbx_seq_one_letter_code
_entity_poly.pdbx_strand_id
1 'polypeptide(L)'
;MRGKLSLSTLFFWFEPATPEDQELTDLMFEFWEGRYAYPVYSKVGGWPVKLEKFLAEKARREGYSHPRLPPFTPEEIDMVRGTYDYYALNHYTTRLVRRLRPGEENPMWPLIGSPEMGIVMESHPSWVSVSNWFAIWPQGFRKQLNWLNTTYDLKEIFITENGIPLGPDMDDTLRVEYYRSYLGEILQALHEGVPITGYTAWTLMDNFEWMTGYTVQFGLYSVNFTDPMRTRTPRTSAKYYANVTRTRMLYLQNQEIY
;
A
#
# COMPACT_ATOMS: atom_id res chain seq x y z
N MET A 1 -30.36 10.05 3.59
CA MET A 1 -29.28 9.65 2.65
C MET A 1 -28.64 8.38 3.19
N ARG A 2 -28.27 7.43 2.33
CA ARG A 2 -27.50 6.23 2.71
C ARG A 2 -26.09 6.39 2.14
N GLY A 3 -25.26 7.20 2.82
CA GLY A 3 -23.83 7.32 2.49
C GLY A 3 -23.04 6.12 3.02
N LYS A 4 -21.80 5.96 2.55
CA LYS A 4 -20.82 5.02 3.12
C LYS A 4 -19.61 5.78 3.65
N LEU A 5 -18.99 5.29 4.70
CA LEU A 5 -17.83 5.85 5.38
C LEU A 5 -16.78 4.74 5.60
N SER A 6 -15.51 5.10 5.43
CA SER A 6 -14.39 4.21 5.72
C SER A 6 -13.13 5.02 6.06
N LEU A 7 -12.07 4.32 6.48
CA LEU A 7 -10.73 4.82 6.69
C LEU A 7 -9.79 4.22 5.63
N SER A 8 -9.13 5.08 4.86
CA SER A 8 -8.09 4.64 3.91
C SER A 8 -6.74 4.45 4.60
N THR A 9 -6.13 3.29 4.40
CA THR A 9 -4.80 2.95 4.92
C THR A 9 -3.81 2.76 3.77
N LEU A 10 -2.61 3.32 3.93
CA LEU A 10 -1.46 2.95 3.09
C LEU A 10 -0.95 1.61 3.59
N PHE A 11 -0.85 0.63 2.69
CA PHE A 11 -0.35 -0.70 3.03
C PHE A 11 0.53 -1.23 1.90
N PHE A 12 1.83 -1.38 2.17
CA PHE A 12 2.71 -2.13 1.28
C PHE A 12 2.51 -3.62 1.49
N TRP A 13 2.62 -4.41 0.42
CA TRP A 13 2.74 -5.85 0.60
C TRP A 13 4.15 -6.18 1.08
N PHE A 14 4.27 -7.19 1.93
CA PHE A 14 5.55 -7.66 2.45
C PHE A 14 5.73 -9.14 2.11
N GLU A 15 6.93 -9.48 1.65
CA GLU A 15 7.39 -10.86 1.54
C GLU A 15 8.63 -11.01 2.43
N PRO A 16 8.87 -12.17 3.04
CA PRO A 16 10.10 -12.38 3.80
C PRO A 16 11.30 -12.46 2.83
N ALA A 17 12.44 -11.86 3.18
CA ALA A 17 13.63 -11.93 2.34
C ALA A 17 14.21 -13.36 2.28
N THR A 18 14.14 -14.08 3.39
CA THR A 18 14.41 -15.52 3.49
C THR A 18 13.34 -16.20 4.36
N PRO A 19 13.18 -17.53 4.31
CA PRO A 19 12.20 -18.24 5.15
C PRO A 19 12.31 -17.94 6.65
N GLU A 20 13.51 -17.64 7.16
CA GLU A 20 13.76 -17.29 8.55
C GLU A 20 13.17 -15.93 8.95
N ASP A 21 12.91 -15.04 7.99
CA ASP A 21 12.30 -13.72 8.20
C ASP A 21 10.75 -13.77 8.23
N GLN A 22 10.13 -14.95 8.12
CA GLN A 22 8.66 -15.07 8.06
C GLN A 22 7.94 -14.50 9.29
N GLU A 23 8.34 -14.90 10.50
CA GLU A 23 7.68 -14.41 11.73
C GLU A 23 7.81 -12.89 11.89
N LEU A 24 8.95 -12.35 11.44
CA LEU A 24 9.22 -10.91 11.46
C LEU A 24 8.36 -10.18 10.44
N THR A 25 8.13 -10.79 9.29
CA THR A 25 7.23 -10.29 8.23
C THR A 25 5.77 -10.32 8.70
N ASP A 26 5.34 -11.37 9.39
CA ASP A 26 4.01 -11.45 9.99
C ASP A 26 3.78 -10.35 11.03
N LEU A 27 4.77 -10.11 11.88
CA LEU A 27 4.73 -9.03 12.86
C LEU A 27 4.75 -7.64 12.18
N MET A 28 5.41 -7.53 11.02
CA MET A 28 5.41 -6.32 10.20
C MET A 28 4.02 -6.04 9.61
N PHE A 29 3.24 -7.06 9.24
CA PHE A 29 1.83 -6.88 8.87
C PHE A 29 1.01 -6.30 10.03
N GLU A 30 1.17 -6.84 11.24
CA GLU A 30 0.48 -6.30 12.42
C GLU A 30 0.94 -4.87 12.75
N PHE A 31 2.25 -4.58 12.66
CA PHE A 31 2.79 -3.25 12.92
C PHE A 31 2.37 -2.24 11.86
N TRP A 32 2.37 -2.57 10.57
CA TRP A 32 1.98 -1.59 9.56
C TRP A 32 0.47 -1.44 9.51
N GLU A 33 -0.21 -2.51 9.11
CA GLU A 33 -1.62 -2.47 8.79
C GLU A 33 -2.47 -2.78 10.01
N GLY A 34 -2.10 -3.80 10.79
CA GLY A 34 -2.87 -4.22 11.97
C GLY A 34 -3.09 -3.10 12.99
N ARG A 35 -2.14 -2.17 13.17
CA ARG A 35 -2.32 -1.00 14.06
C ARG A 35 -3.51 -0.13 13.70
N TYR A 36 -3.86 -0.02 12.42
CA TYR A 36 -4.96 0.84 11.98
C TYR A 36 -6.20 0.02 11.63
N ALA A 37 -5.98 -1.13 10.99
CA ALA A 37 -7.05 -1.95 10.47
C ALA A 37 -7.65 -2.90 11.53
N TYR A 38 -6.84 -3.49 12.42
CA TYR A 38 -7.35 -4.50 13.35
C TYR A 38 -8.39 -3.95 14.35
N PRO A 39 -8.23 -2.75 14.94
CA PRO A 39 -9.25 -2.19 15.82
C PRO A 39 -10.61 -1.98 15.13
N VAL A 40 -10.59 -1.64 13.83
CA VAL A 40 -11.77 -1.24 13.05
C VAL A 40 -12.42 -2.43 12.35
N TYR A 41 -11.64 -3.24 11.62
CA TYR A 41 -12.12 -4.24 10.68
C TYR A 41 -12.15 -5.67 11.25
N SER A 42 -11.43 -5.95 12.34
CA SER A 42 -11.46 -7.30 12.91
C SER A 42 -12.74 -7.57 13.70
N LYS A 43 -13.13 -8.85 13.80
CA LYS A 43 -14.27 -9.27 14.62
C LYS A 43 -14.01 -9.11 16.13
N VAL A 44 -12.74 -8.94 16.53
CA VAL A 44 -12.31 -8.87 17.94
C VAL A 44 -12.17 -7.41 18.40
N GLY A 45 -11.58 -6.56 17.56
CA GLY A 45 -11.20 -5.18 17.90
C GLY A 45 -9.96 -5.10 18.80
N GLY A 46 -9.61 -3.90 19.25
CA GLY A 46 -8.38 -3.65 20.00
C GLY A 46 -7.11 -3.74 19.14
N TRP A 47 -5.94 -3.93 19.77
CA TRP A 47 -4.68 -4.13 19.04
C TRP A 47 -4.47 -5.58 18.62
N PRO A 48 -3.68 -5.83 17.56
CA PRO A 48 -3.17 -7.16 17.29
C PRO A 48 -2.35 -7.68 18.49
N VAL A 49 -2.68 -8.88 18.98
CA VAL A 49 -2.13 -9.43 20.23
C VAL A 49 -0.61 -9.64 20.16
N LYS A 50 -0.05 -10.06 19.01
CA LYS A 50 1.40 -10.28 18.92
C LYS A 50 2.14 -8.95 18.95
N LEU A 51 1.62 -7.95 18.23
CA LEU A 51 2.17 -6.61 18.25
C LEU A 51 2.14 -5.96 19.63
N GLU A 52 1.00 -6.00 20.32
CA GLU A 52 0.86 -5.40 21.64
C GLU A 52 1.88 -5.99 22.63
N LYS A 53 2.01 -7.33 22.64
CA LYS A 53 3.01 -8.03 23.45
C LYS A 53 4.43 -7.63 23.08
N PHE A 54 4.74 -7.56 21.78
CA PHE A 54 6.06 -7.17 21.30
C PHE A 54 6.45 -5.77 21.76
N LEU A 55 5.57 -4.77 21.56
CA LEU A 55 5.85 -3.38 21.93
C LEU A 55 5.88 -3.17 23.45
N ALA A 56 5.05 -3.88 24.22
CA ALA A 56 5.10 -3.84 25.68
C ALA A 56 6.41 -4.40 26.24
N GLU A 57 6.87 -5.55 25.74
CA GLU A 57 8.14 -6.14 26.14
C GLU A 57 9.33 -5.27 25.72
N LYS A 58 9.29 -4.70 24.51
CA LYS A 58 10.31 -3.77 24.05
C LYS A 58 10.38 -2.52 24.93
N ALA A 59 9.23 -1.91 25.21
CA ALA A 59 9.14 -0.75 26.10
C ALA A 59 9.74 -1.04 27.49
N ARG A 60 9.44 -2.22 28.07
CA ARG A 60 10.03 -2.66 29.34
C ARG A 60 11.55 -2.76 29.28
N ARG A 61 12.11 -3.37 28.22
CA ARG A 61 13.56 -3.51 28.04
C ARG A 61 14.26 -2.17 27.90
N GLU A 62 13.60 -1.19 27.28
CA GLU A 62 14.12 0.16 27.11
C GLU A 62 13.85 1.07 28.33
N GLY A 63 13.28 0.53 29.42
CA GLY A 63 13.09 1.25 30.70
C GLY A 63 11.85 2.13 30.77
N TYR A 64 10.90 1.99 29.85
CA TYR A 64 9.63 2.71 29.91
C TYR A 64 8.73 2.15 31.00
N SER A 65 8.03 3.02 31.72
CA SER A 65 7.09 2.65 32.79
C SER A 65 5.71 2.18 32.28
N HIS A 66 5.41 2.41 30.99
CA HIS A 66 4.14 2.09 30.34
C HIS A 66 4.39 1.54 28.93
N PRO A 67 3.47 0.70 28.38
CA PRO A 67 3.57 0.24 27.00
C PRO A 67 3.43 1.41 26.02
N ARG A 68 4.15 1.33 24.89
CA ARG A 68 4.03 2.31 23.79
C ARG A 68 2.71 2.22 23.04
N LEU A 69 2.07 1.07 23.13
CA LEU A 69 0.75 0.81 22.60
C LEU A 69 -0.15 0.47 23.80
N PRO A 70 -0.75 1.49 24.47
CA PRO A 70 -1.61 1.27 25.63
C PRO A 70 -2.79 0.37 25.25
N PRO A 71 -3.14 -0.65 26.04
CA PRO A 71 -4.25 -1.54 25.72
C PRO A 71 -5.56 -0.76 25.63
N PHE A 72 -6.41 -1.17 24.69
CA PHE A 72 -7.80 -0.71 24.67
C PHE A 72 -8.55 -1.21 25.90
N THR A 73 -9.40 -0.35 26.45
CA THR A 73 -10.48 -0.77 27.36
C THR A 73 -11.59 -1.49 26.59
N PRO A 74 -12.40 -2.34 27.24
CA PRO A 74 -13.56 -2.96 26.61
C PRO A 74 -14.50 -1.95 25.94
N GLU A 75 -14.71 -0.80 26.59
CA GLU A 75 -15.57 0.28 26.10
C GLU A 75 -15.01 0.91 24.80
N GLU A 76 -13.69 1.11 24.72
CA GLU A 76 -13.06 1.62 23.50
C GLU A 76 -13.08 0.59 22.36
N ILE A 77 -12.94 -0.71 22.67
CA ILE A 77 -13.09 -1.78 21.67
C ILE A 77 -14.49 -1.74 21.07
N ASP A 78 -15.52 -1.70 21.90
CA ASP A 78 -16.91 -1.66 21.43
C ASP A 78 -17.24 -0.37 20.69
N MET A 79 -16.57 0.74 21.01
CA MET A 79 -16.74 2.01 20.30
C MET A 79 -16.13 2.00 18.89
N VAL A 80 -14.99 1.34 18.68
CA VAL A 80 -14.20 1.42 17.43
C VAL A 80 -14.46 0.23 16.49
N ARG A 81 -14.71 -0.96 17.03
CA ARG A 81 -14.90 -2.16 16.22
C ARG A 81 -16.13 -2.02 15.33
N GLY A 82 -15.96 -2.30 14.03
CA GLY A 82 -17.06 -2.29 13.07
C GLY A 82 -17.46 -0.90 12.58
N THR A 83 -16.70 0.17 12.88
CA THR A 83 -17.00 1.53 12.42
C THR A 83 -16.57 1.77 10.97
N TYR A 84 -17.04 0.93 10.05
CA TYR A 84 -16.72 1.00 8.62
C TYR A 84 -17.87 0.42 7.77
N ASP A 85 -18.03 0.93 6.55
CA ASP A 85 -18.95 0.37 5.56
C ASP A 85 -18.23 -0.49 4.50
N TYR A 86 -16.95 -0.23 4.26
CA TYR A 86 -16.08 -0.95 3.31
C TYR A 86 -14.61 -0.79 3.72
N TYR A 87 -13.70 -1.54 3.10
CA TYR A 87 -12.26 -1.38 3.30
C TYR A 87 -11.67 -0.44 2.24
N ALA A 88 -11.03 0.64 2.65
CA ALA A 88 -10.33 1.55 1.73
C ALA A 88 -8.82 1.31 1.76
N LEU A 89 -8.21 1.06 0.59
CA LEU A 89 -6.81 0.65 0.47
C LEU A 89 -6.01 1.56 -0.46
N ASN A 90 -4.89 2.07 0.04
CA ASN A 90 -3.83 2.65 -0.77
C ASN A 90 -2.70 1.60 -0.93
N HIS A 91 -2.46 1.16 -2.17
CA HIS A 91 -1.39 0.21 -2.48
C HIS A 91 -0.47 0.74 -3.57
N TYR A 92 0.83 0.51 -3.42
CA TYR A 92 1.83 1.02 -4.35
C TYR A 92 2.89 -0.02 -4.73
N THR A 93 3.45 -0.73 -3.74
CA THR A 93 4.63 -1.56 -3.95
C THR A 93 4.63 -2.76 -3.01
N THR A 94 5.52 -3.70 -3.30
CA THR A 94 5.88 -4.82 -2.44
C THR A 94 7.33 -4.68 -2.01
N ARG A 95 7.61 -5.04 -0.75
CA ARG A 95 8.98 -5.05 -0.21
C ARG A 95 9.34 -6.40 0.41
N LEU A 96 10.61 -6.77 0.29
CA LEU A 96 11.18 -7.82 1.11
C LEU A 96 11.46 -7.29 2.51
N VAL A 97 11.11 -8.06 3.53
CA VAL A 97 11.38 -7.74 4.94
C VAL A 97 12.47 -8.66 5.46
N ARG A 98 13.46 -8.08 6.12
CA ARG A 98 14.48 -8.82 6.87
C ARG A 98 14.88 -8.10 8.14
N ARG A 99 15.54 -8.84 9.04
CA ARG A 99 16.15 -8.24 10.23
C ARG A 99 17.24 -7.22 9.87
N LEU A 100 17.24 -6.10 10.58
CA LEU A 100 18.33 -5.12 10.59
C LEU A 100 19.58 -5.78 11.17
N ARG A 101 20.69 -5.75 10.43
CA ARG A 101 21.95 -6.38 10.87
C ARG A 101 22.79 -5.43 11.72
N PRO A 102 23.61 -5.95 12.66
CA PRO A 102 24.55 -5.12 13.41
C PRO A 102 25.46 -4.32 12.47
N GLY A 103 25.55 -3.01 12.70
CA GLY A 103 26.37 -2.09 11.90
C GLY A 103 25.68 -1.50 10.67
N GLU A 104 24.47 -1.95 10.31
CA GLU A 104 23.65 -1.26 9.30
C GLU A 104 23.04 0.02 9.90
N GLU A 105 22.86 1.06 9.08
CA GLU A 105 22.18 2.29 9.47
C GLU A 105 20.71 2.03 9.77
N ASN A 106 20.14 2.79 10.71
CA ASN A 106 18.72 2.69 11.03
C ASN A 106 17.87 3.10 9.82
N PRO A 107 17.00 2.22 9.30
CA PRO A 107 16.21 2.52 8.13
C PRO A 107 15.14 3.55 8.46
N MET A 108 14.85 4.44 7.51
CA MET A 108 13.79 5.44 7.66
C MET A 108 12.40 4.78 7.59
N TRP A 109 11.63 4.94 8.67
CA TRP A 109 10.19 4.66 8.68
C TRP A 109 9.43 5.79 7.98
N PRO A 110 8.39 5.51 7.16
CA PRO A 110 7.89 4.19 6.79
C PRO A 110 8.50 3.62 5.48
N LEU A 111 9.38 4.34 4.78
CA LEU A 111 9.71 4.01 3.39
C LEU A 111 10.66 2.82 3.18
N ILE A 112 11.63 2.59 4.06
CA ILE A 112 12.71 1.61 3.84
C ILE A 112 12.95 0.68 5.04
N GLY A 113 12.11 0.72 6.07
CA GLY A 113 12.18 -0.18 7.21
C GLY A 113 11.61 0.45 8.48
N SER A 114 11.82 -0.21 9.61
CA SER A 114 11.36 0.26 10.92
C SER A 114 12.44 0.01 11.97
N PRO A 115 13.08 1.06 12.52
CA PRO A 115 13.97 0.93 13.67
C PRO A 115 13.22 0.41 14.90
N GLU A 116 11.92 0.71 15.01
CA GLU A 116 11.10 0.19 16.10
C GLU A 116 10.96 -1.33 16.03
N MET A 117 10.86 -1.90 14.83
CA MET A 117 10.76 -3.35 14.64
C MET A 117 12.13 -4.01 14.45
N GLY A 118 13.19 -3.23 14.25
CA GLY A 118 14.52 -3.74 13.90
C GLY A 118 14.53 -4.42 12.53
N ILE A 119 13.84 -3.84 11.55
CA ILE A 119 13.67 -4.41 10.22
C ILE A 119 14.11 -3.46 9.12
N VAL A 120 14.61 -4.02 8.03
CA VAL A 120 14.86 -3.35 6.76
C VAL A 120 13.84 -3.82 5.74
N MET A 121 13.37 -2.89 4.91
CA MET A 121 12.59 -3.19 3.72
C MET A 121 13.48 -2.99 2.50
N GLU A 122 13.51 -3.95 1.60
CA GLU A 122 14.32 -3.89 0.38
C GLU A 122 13.55 -4.43 -0.83
N SER A 123 14.14 -4.31 -2.01
CA SER A 123 13.56 -4.84 -3.25
C SER A 123 14.31 -6.10 -3.64
N HIS A 124 13.60 -7.11 -4.15
CA HIS A 124 14.28 -8.26 -4.72
C HIS A 124 15.12 -7.82 -5.96
N PRO A 125 16.34 -8.34 -6.17
CA PRO A 125 17.19 -7.92 -7.29
C PRO A 125 16.60 -8.11 -8.69
N SER A 126 15.61 -9.00 -8.84
CA SER A 126 14.92 -9.23 -10.11
C SER A 126 13.75 -8.26 -10.37
N TRP A 127 13.37 -7.42 -9.41
CA TRP A 127 12.27 -6.48 -9.56
C TRP A 127 12.75 -5.17 -10.18
N VAL A 128 11.90 -4.53 -10.98
CA VAL A 128 12.18 -3.20 -11.51
C VAL A 128 12.01 -2.19 -10.37
N SER A 129 13.11 -1.56 -9.94
CA SER A 129 13.09 -0.51 -8.91
C SER A 129 13.16 0.87 -9.56
N VAL A 130 12.25 1.76 -9.20
CA VAL A 130 12.20 3.15 -9.73
C VAL A 130 12.70 4.19 -8.72
N SER A 131 12.82 3.81 -7.45
CA SER A 131 13.46 4.57 -6.39
C SER A 131 13.99 3.63 -5.31
N ASN A 132 14.68 4.15 -4.30
CA ASN A 132 15.17 3.37 -3.16
C ASN A 132 14.05 2.72 -2.32
N TRP A 133 12.81 3.20 -2.45
CA TRP A 133 11.67 2.70 -1.68
C TRP A 133 10.57 2.06 -2.54
N PHE A 134 10.70 2.08 -3.87
CA PHE A 134 9.64 1.65 -4.77
C PHE A 134 10.14 0.63 -5.79
N ALA A 135 9.54 -0.57 -5.74
CA ALA A 135 9.70 -1.61 -6.76
C ALA A 135 8.36 -2.01 -7.37
N ILE A 136 8.42 -2.43 -8.63
CA ILE A 136 7.28 -2.94 -9.38
C ILE A 136 7.24 -4.45 -9.20
N TRP A 137 6.29 -4.93 -8.41
CA TRP A 137 6.00 -6.36 -8.27
C TRP A 137 4.48 -6.56 -8.06
N PRO A 138 3.72 -6.63 -9.17
CA PRO A 138 2.26 -6.58 -9.14
C PRO A 138 1.64 -7.79 -8.42
N GLN A 139 2.29 -8.95 -8.43
CA GLN A 139 1.78 -10.18 -7.79
C GLN A 139 1.55 -10.00 -6.28
N GLY A 140 2.35 -9.15 -5.64
CA GLY A 140 2.15 -8.81 -4.23
C GLY A 140 0.83 -8.09 -3.97
N PHE A 141 0.29 -7.36 -4.95
CA PHE A 141 -1.01 -6.72 -4.81
C PHE A 141 -2.15 -7.73 -4.76
N ARG A 142 -2.16 -8.73 -5.64
CA ARG A 142 -3.13 -9.84 -5.59
C ARG A 142 -3.05 -10.60 -4.27
N LYS A 143 -1.83 -10.87 -3.80
CA LYS A 143 -1.60 -11.53 -2.49
C LYS A 143 -2.16 -10.68 -1.35
N GLN A 144 -1.90 -9.38 -1.35
CA GLN A 144 -2.43 -8.44 -0.36
C GLN A 144 -3.96 -8.43 -0.33
N LEU A 145 -4.59 -8.34 -1.50
CA LEU A 145 -6.05 -8.32 -1.63
C LEU A 145 -6.69 -9.61 -1.08
N ASN A 146 -6.12 -10.77 -1.39
CA ASN A 146 -6.56 -12.05 -0.83
C ASN A 146 -6.33 -12.15 0.68
N TRP A 147 -5.18 -11.68 1.17
CA TRP A 147 -4.86 -11.65 2.60
C TRP A 147 -5.84 -10.77 3.38
N LEU A 148 -6.14 -9.57 2.88
CA LEU A 148 -7.12 -8.66 3.48
C LEU A 148 -8.51 -9.29 3.57
N ASN A 149 -8.97 -9.88 2.45
CA ASN A 149 -10.26 -10.54 2.39
C ASN A 149 -10.37 -11.69 3.40
N THR A 150 -9.33 -12.53 3.46
CA THR A 150 -9.29 -13.68 4.38
C THR A 150 -9.18 -13.25 5.85
N THR A 151 -8.36 -12.23 6.14
CA THR A 151 -8.10 -11.76 7.50
C THR A 151 -9.32 -11.08 8.13
N TYR A 152 -10.07 -10.30 7.35
CA TYR A 152 -11.15 -9.47 7.87
C TYR A 152 -12.56 -9.87 7.40
N ASP A 153 -12.70 -10.91 6.56
CA ASP A 153 -14.01 -11.35 6.01
C ASP A 153 -14.78 -10.19 5.35
N LEU A 154 -14.05 -9.45 4.50
CA LEU A 154 -14.52 -8.20 3.90
C LEU A 154 -15.66 -8.45 2.93
N LYS A 155 -16.60 -7.50 2.86
CA LYS A 155 -17.70 -7.51 1.89
C LYS A 155 -17.47 -6.55 0.73
N GLU A 156 -16.54 -5.61 0.90
CA GLU A 156 -16.25 -4.56 -0.06
C GLU A 156 -14.84 -4.02 0.16
N ILE A 157 -14.05 -3.98 -0.90
CA ILE A 157 -12.74 -3.32 -0.95
C ILE A 157 -12.77 -2.25 -2.03
N PHE A 158 -12.37 -1.04 -1.68
CA PHE A 158 -12.17 0.07 -2.61
C PHE A 158 -10.70 0.46 -2.61
N ILE A 159 -10.05 0.40 -3.77
CA ILE A 159 -8.65 0.80 -3.92
C ILE A 159 -8.64 2.31 -4.13
N THR A 160 -8.34 3.07 -3.08
CA THR A 160 -8.38 4.53 -3.06
C THR A 160 -7.16 5.17 -3.71
N GLU A 161 -6.01 4.50 -3.70
CA GLU A 161 -4.83 4.94 -4.44
C GLU A 161 -4.01 3.77 -4.95
N ASN A 162 -3.53 3.92 -6.18
CA ASN A 162 -2.49 3.09 -6.78
C ASN A 162 -1.82 3.85 -7.94
N GLY A 163 -0.50 3.81 -8.03
CA GLY A 163 0.25 4.56 -9.03
C GLY A 163 1.75 4.38 -8.90
N ILE A 164 2.52 5.05 -9.77
CA ILE A 164 3.99 4.91 -9.80
C ILE A 164 4.68 6.29 -9.86
N PRO A 165 5.68 6.53 -8.97
CA PRO A 165 6.52 7.71 -9.04
C PRO A 165 7.51 7.57 -10.19
N LEU A 166 7.50 8.51 -11.12
CA LEU A 166 8.53 8.61 -12.15
C LEU A 166 9.26 9.96 -12.02
N GLY A 167 10.57 9.96 -12.29
CA GLY A 167 11.33 11.19 -12.46
C GLY A 167 10.92 11.94 -13.74
N PRO A 168 11.27 13.22 -13.88
CA PRO A 168 10.87 14.05 -15.03
C PRO A 168 11.40 13.53 -16.38
N ASP A 169 12.53 12.83 -16.38
CA ASP A 169 13.17 12.29 -17.59
C ASP A 169 12.79 10.84 -17.89
N MET A 170 11.94 10.22 -17.07
CA MET A 170 11.51 8.83 -17.25
C MET A 170 10.34 8.73 -18.23
N ASP A 171 10.36 7.69 -19.07
CA ASP A 171 9.29 7.44 -20.03
C ASP A 171 8.00 6.97 -19.32
N ASP A 172 6.89 7.64 -19.63
CA ASP A 172 5.55 7.34 -19.13
C ASP A 172 5.00 6.01 -19.65
N THR A 173 5.64 5.36 -20.63
CA THR A 173 5.35 3.96 -20.97
C THR A 173 5.52 3.03 -19.78
N LEU A 174 6.46 3.30 -18.86
CA LEU A 174 6.62 2.51 -17.63
C LEU A 174 5.37 2.62 -16.73
N ARG A 175 4.70 3.78 -16.72
CA ARG A 175 3.44 3.98 -16.00
C ARG A 175 2.28 3.23 -16.66
N VAL A 176 2.26 3.12 -17.99
CA VAL A 176 1.32 2.25 -18.70
C VAL A 176 1.49 0.79 -18.28
N GLU A 177 2.73 0.30 -18.27
CA GLU A 177 3.03 -1.09 -17.87
C GLU A 177 2.72 -1.37 -16.40
N TYR A 178 2.95 -0.40 -15.52
CA TYR A 178 2.54 -0.46 -14.12
C TYR A 178 1.03 -0.64 -13.99
N TYR A 179 0.23 0.29 -14.55
CA TYR A 179 -1.24 0.19 -14.46
C TYR A 179 -1.75 -1.10 -15.11
N ARG A 180 -1.22 -1.48 -16.27
CA ARG A 180 -1.60 -2.72 -16.97
C ARG A 180 -1.41 -3.95 -16.09
N SER A 181 -0.24 -4.07 -15.47
CA SER A 181 0.10 -5.24 -14.65
C SER A 181 -0.67 -5.27 -13.32
N TYR A 182 -0.81 -4.14 -12.64
CA TYR A 182 -1.54 -4.05 -11.37
C TYR A 182 -3.05 -4.22 -11.54
N LEU A 183 -3.66 -3.65 -12.59
CA LEU A 183 -5.06 -3.90 -12.93
C LEU A 183 -5.29 -5.37 -13.32
N GLY A 184 -4.31 -6.00 -13.98
CA GLY A 184 -4.33 -7.44 -14.27
C GLY A 184 -4.41 -8.28 -13.00
N GLU A 185 -3.62 -7.96 -11.97
CA GLU A 185 -3.65 -8.65 -10.68
C GLU A 185 -4.94 -8.38 -9.89
N ILE A 186 -5.54 -7.18 -10.00
CA ILE A 186 -6.88 -6.89 -9.49
C ILE A 186 -7.93 -7.80 -10.17
N LEU A 187 -7.87 -7.96 -11.49
CA LEU A 187 -8.79 -8.82 -12.23
C LEU A 187 -8.66 -10.28 -11.81
N GLN A 188 -7.43 -10.75 -11.56
CA GLN A 188 -7.21 -12.08 -11.00
C GLN A 188 -7.80 -12.22 -9.59
N ALA A 189 -7.61 -11.24 -8.71
CA ALA A 189 -8.21 -11.25 -7.37
C ALA A 189 -9.76 -11.23 -7.41
N LEU A 190 -10.36 -10.51 -8.37
CA LEU A 190 -11.80 -10.56 -8.62
C LEU A 190 -12.26 -11.97 -9.01
N HIS A 191 -11.52 -12.66 -9.88
CA HIS A 191 -11.80 -14.06 -10.25
C HIS A 191 -11.63 -15.03 -9.07
N GLU A 192 -10.78 -14.70 -8.10
CA GLU A 192 -10.62 -15.45 -6.83
C GLU A 192 -11.71 -15.13 -5.80
N GLY A 193 -12.64 -14.22 -6.12
CA GLY A 193 -13.78 -13.88 -5.25
C GLY A 193 -13.50 -12.77 -4.23
N VAL A 194 -12.40 -12.03 -4.39
CA VAL A 194 -12.16 -10.82 -3.57
C VAL A 194 -13.17 -9.73 -3.96
N PRO A 195 -13.91 -9.12 -3.02
CA PRO A 195 -15.02 -8.22 -3.34
C PRO A 195 -14.55 -6.78 -3.63
N ILE A 196 -13.81 -6.59 -4.71
CA ILE A 196 -13.27 -5.28 -5.12
C ILE A 196 -14.36 -4.52 -5.89
N THR A 197 -14.68 -3.30 -5.45
CA THR A 197 -15.80 -2.50 -6.01
C THR A 197 -15.38 -1.22 -6.69
N GLY A 198 -14.14 -0.77 -6.47
CA GLY A 198 -13.65 0.47 -7.06
C GLY A 198 -12.14 0.59 -7.04
N TYR A 199 -11.66 1.48 -7.91
CA TYR A 199 -10.26 1.78 -8.10
C TYR A 199 -10.10 3.24 -8.52
N THR A 200 -9.19 3.95 -7.86
CA THR A 200 -8.78 5.30 -8.23
C THR A 200 -7.26 5.37 -8.39
N ALA A 201 -6.83 5.80 -9.57
CA ALA A 201 -5.43 6.02 -9.89
C ALA A 201 -4.88 7.21 -9.09
N TRP A 202 -3.73 7.02 -8.44
CA TRP A 202 -2.90 8.11 -7.94
C TRP A 202 -1.87 8.48 -9.02
N THR A 203 -2.02 9.61 -9.71
CA THR A 203 -3.01 10.66 -9.49
C THR A 203 -3.52 11.24 -10.80
N LEU A 204 -4.58 12.04 -10.73
CA LEU A 204 -5.15 12.70 -11.90
C LEU A 204 -4.09 13.54 -12.63
N MET A 205 -3.28 14.31 -11.91
CA MET A 205 -2.27 15.20 -12.48
C MET A 205 -1.11 15.37 -11.51
N ASP A 206 0.07 15.75 -12.01
CA ASP A 206 1.20 16.05 -11.14
C ASP A 206 0.82 17.05 -10.06
N ASN A 207 1.33 16.84 -8.86
CA ASN A 207 1.07 17.65 -7.69
C ASN A 207 2.37 17.85 -6.89
N PHE A 208 2.27 18.48 -5.73
CA PHE A 208 3.38 18.61 -4.80
C PHE A 208 3.49 17.31 -3.98
N GLU A 209 4.51 16.50 -4.26
CA GLU A 209 4.73 15.18 -3.65
C GLU A 209 5.55 15.31 -2.35
N TRP A 210 4.94 15.98 -1.37
CA TRP A 210 5.42 16.09 0.01
C TRP A 210 6.89 16.54 0.10
N MET A 211 7.74 15.75 0.76
CA MET A 211 9.16 16.05 0.95
C MET A 211 9.98 16.05 -0.34
N THR A 212 9.45 15.48 -1.43
CA THR A 212 10.13 15.46 -2.74
C THR A 212 9.72 16.65 -3.63
N GLY A 213 8.74 17.45 -3.19
CA GLY A 213 8.23 18.59 -3.94
C GLY A 213 7.73 18.19 -5.33
N TYR A 214 8.24 18.83 -6.38
CA TYR A 214 7.83 18.57 -7.78
C TYR A 214 8.82 17.68 -8.55
N THR A 215 9.81 17.07 -7.86
CA THR A 215 10.88 16.28 -8.50
C THR A 215 10.44 14.88 -8.90
N VAL A 216 9.33 14.42 -8.35
CA VAL A 216 8.70 13.13 -8.65
C VAL A 216 7.29 13.39 -9.16
N GLN A 217 6.90 12.65 -10.20
CA GLN A 217 5.64 12.84 -10.91
C GLN A 217 4.83 11.53 -10.86
N PHE A 218 3.59 11.60 -10.39
CA PHE A 218 2.63 10.49 -10.39
C PHE A 218 1.52 10.66 -11.42
N GLY A 219 1.35 11.86 -11.97
CA GLY A 219 0.15 12.24 -12.70
C GLY A 219 -0.07 11.45 -13.99
N LEU A 220 -1.33 11.12 -14.27
CA LEU A 220 -1.76 10.80 -15.64
C LEU A 220 -1.59 12.01 -16.57
N TYR A 221 -1.70 13.23 -16.02
CA TYR A 221 -1.45 14.48 -16.72
C TYR A 221 -0.21 15.17 -16.15
N SER A 222 0.68 15.63 -17.04
CA SER A 222 1.79 16.49 -16.63
C SER A 222 1.29 17.89 -16.33
N VAL A 223 1.92 18.57 -15.36
CA VAL A 223 1.60 19.96 -15.02
C VAL A 223 2.83 20.83 -15.25
N ASN A 224 2.67 21.92 -16.00
CA ASN A 224 3.71 22.93 -16.11
C ASN A 224 3.68 23.83 -14.85
N PHE A 225 4.58 23.57 -13.90
CA PHE A 225 4.66 24.35 -12.66
C PHE A 225 5.34 25.73 -12.82
N THR A 226 6.03 26.00 -13.93
CA THR A 226 6.62 27.33 -14.21
C THR A 226 5.62 28.26 -14.90
N ASP A 227 4.66 27.70 -15.65
CA ASP A 227 3.53 28.44 -16.23
C ASP A 227 2.50 28.82 -15.14
N PRO A 228 2.20 30.12 -14.92
CA PRO A 228 1.17 30.57 -13.99
C PRO A 228 -0.21 29.93 -14.20
N MET A 229 -0.53 29.53 -15.43
CA MET A 229 -1.81 28.88 -15.76
C MET A 229 -1.88 27.41 -15.33
N ARG A 230 -0.74 26.81 -14.94
CA ARG A 230 -0.63 25.39 -14.55
C ARG A 230 -1.27 24.48 -15.60
N THR A 231 -0.87 24.67 -16.85
CA THR A 231 -1.38 23.89 -17.99
C THR A 231 -1.19 22.40 -17.75
N ARG A 232 -2.24 21.59 -17.98
CA ARG A 232 -2.23 20.14 -17.85
C ARG A 232 -2.19 19.48 -19.22
N THR A 233 -1.24 18.57 -19.43
CA THR A 233 -1.08 17.86 -20.71
C THR A 233 -1.21 16.35 -20.48
N PRO A 234 -2.13 15.64 -21.19
CA PRO A 234 -2.30 14.21 -21.00
C PRO A 234 -1.04 13.44 -21.41
N ARG A 235 -0.57 12.56 -20.53
CA ARG A 235 0.49 11.59 -20.87
C ARG A 235 -0.08 10.37 -21.61
N THR A 236 0.79 9.44 -22.00
CA THR A 236 0.39 8.18 -22.65
C THR A 236 -0.46 7.32 -21.71
N SER A 237 -0.12 7.31 -20.41
CA SER A 237 -0.86 6.65 -19.34
C SER A 237 -2.28 7.21 -19.16
N ALA A 238 -2.51 8.51 -19.34
CA ALA A 238 -3.87 9.06 -19.37
C ALA A 238 -4.71 8.45 -20.50
N LYS A 239 -4.13 8.32 -21.70
CA LYS A 239 -4.82 7.72 -22.85
C LYS A 239 -5.11 6.24 -22.62
N TYR A 240 -4.14 5.50 -22.05
CA TYR A 240 -4.32 4.11 -21.67
C TYR A 240 -5.45 3.94 -20.63
N TYR A 241 -5.41 4.69 -19.53
CA TYR A 241 -6.40 4.63 -18.47
C TYR A 241 -7.80 5.05 -18.95
N ALA A 242 -7.89 6.06 -19.82
CA ALA A 242 -9.14 6.44 -20.48
C ALA A 242 -9.69 5.30 -21.37
N ASN A 243 -8.81 4.55 -22.04
CA ASN A 243 -9.22 3.41 -22.85
C ASN A 243 -9.77 2.28 -21.97
N VAL A 244 -9.04 1.88 -20.92
CA VAL A 244 -9.48 0.83 -19.98
C VAL A 244 -10.83 1.18 -19.34
N THR A 245 -11.01 2.42 -18.89
CA THR A 245 -12.27 2.86 -18.26
C THR A 245 -13.44 2.88 -19.24
N ARG A 246 -13.19 3.25 -20.51
CA ARG A 246 -14.20 3.27 -21.58
C ARG A 246 -14.61 1.86 -22.03
N THR A 247 -13.65 0.97 -22.21
CA THR A 247 -13.89 -0.36 -22.79
C THR A 247 -14.10 -1.44 -21.75
N ARG A 248 -13.73 -1.18 -20.49
CA ARG A 248 -13.75 -2.13 -19.38
C ARG A 248 -12.86 -3.37 -19.60
N MET A 249 -11.83 -3.23 -20.44
CA MET A 249 -10.90 -4.31 -20.80
C MET A 249 -9.44 -3.88 -20.66
N LEU A 250 -8.56 -4.85 -20.43
CA LEU A 250 -7.11 -4.66 -20.43
C LEU A 250 -6.52 -5.07 -21.78
N TYR A 251 -5.71 -4.19 -22.37
CA TYR A 251 -5.04 -4.46 -23.65
C TYR A 251 -3.57 -4.81 -23.43
N LEU A 252 -3.10 -5.88 -24.07
CA LEU A 252 -1.68 -6.06 -24.36
C LEU A 252 -1.36 -5.31 -25.66
N GLN A 253 -0.11 -4.90 -25.85
CA GLN A 253 0.35 -4.60 -27.21
C GLN A 253 -0.01 -5.80 -28.11
N ASN A 254 -0.89 -5.55 -29.07
CA ASN A 254 -1.39 -6.46 -30.11
C ASN A 254 -2.36 -7.61 -29.72
N GLN A 255 -2.85 -7.78 -28.49
CA GLN A 255 -3.94 -8.73 -28.19
C GLN A 255 -4.85 -8.29 -27.03
N GLU A 256 -6.16 -8.49 -27.17
CA GLU A 256 -7.17 -8.35 -26.09
C GLU A 256 -7.01 -9.49 -25.08
N ILE A 257 -7.18 -9.19 -23.78
CA ILE A 257 -7.42 -10.22 -22.76
C ILE A 257 -8.78 -9.92 -22.12
N TYR A 258 -9.62 -10.97 -22.10
CA TYR A 258 -11.02 -11.02 -21.65
C TYR A 258 -11.26 -10.41 -20.27
#